data_AF-A0A429ABJ2-F1
#
_entry.id   AF-A0A429ABJ2-F1
#
_cell.length_a   1.000
_cell.length_b   1.000
_cell.length_c   1.000
_cell.angle_alpha   90.00
_cell.angle_beta   90.00
_cell.angle_gamma   90.00
#
_symmetry.space_group_name_H-M   'P 1'
#
loop_
_entity.id
_entity.type
_entity.pdbx_description
1 polymer ?
#
loop_
_entity_poly.entity_id
_entity_poly.type
_entity_poly.pdbx_seq_one_letter_code
_entity_poly.pdbx_strand_id
1 'polypeptide(L)'
;MNLFDRDLYTGHQLSGPEDDPAGDAGHPDPPPRTGFFTDTSVCIGCKACEVACKEWNAVPDDGMTLTGMSYDNTQALGASTWRHVAFIEERVAERPTEASPPAPDGRTELPLADASGAAPSGSDSGELRWLMSSDVCKHCTHAACLDVCPTGSLFRTEFGTVVVQEDICNGCGYCVPACPYGVIEQRPGDGRAFKCTMCYDRLGAGQEPACAKACPTESIQYGPLDELRERAAARVEQLQDEGVPGARLYGADPDDGVGGDGAFFLLLAEPEVYGLPPDPQVTTRDLPAMWKHAALAALSLTAGCAASFALPALFRKGGGR
;
A
#
# COMPACT_ATOMS: atom_id res chain seq x y z
N MET A 1 -23.67 11.33 -35.37
CA MET A 1 -23.14 11.32 -34.00
C MET A 1 -23.76 10.10 -33.32
N ASN A 2 -23.10 8.95 -33.43
CA ASN A 2 -23.68 7.66 -33.05
C ASN A 2 -23.43 7.43 -31.56
N LEU A 3 -24.50 7.33 -30.76
CA LEU A 3 -24.50 7.02 -29.33
C LEU A 3 -24.16 5.54 -29.04
N PHE A 4 -23.52 4.84 -29.97
CA PHE A 4 -23.18 3.42 -29.92
C PHE A 4 -21.74 3.17 -30.38
N ASP A 5 -20.84 4.11 -30.09
CA ASP A 5 -19.42 3.82 -30.20
C ASP A 5 -19.06 2.89 -29.05
N ARG A 6 -18.96 1.59 -29.39
CA ARG A 6 -18.82 0.49 -28.45
C ARG A 6 -17.43 0.44 -27.82
N ASP A 7 -16.50 1.26 -28.32
CA ASP A 7 -15.10 1.24 -27.95
C ASP A 7 -14.75 2.16 -26.76
N LEU A 8 -15.65 3.07 -26.35
CA LEU A 8 -15.41 3.94 -25.18
C LEU A 8 -15.76 3.29 -23.83
N TYR A 9 -16.48 2.16 -23.83
CA TYR A 9 -16.94 1.48 -22.61
C TYR A 9 -16.49 0.01 -22.49
N THR A 10 -15.73 -0.51 -23.46
CA THR A 10 -15.21 -1.90 -23.44
C THR A 10 -13.84 -2.05 -22.79
N GLY A 11 -13.22 -0.96 -22.33
CA GLY A 11 -11.85 -0.96 -21.78
C GLY A 11 -11.72 -1.29 -20.29
N HIS A 12 -12.82 -1.32 -19.52
CA HIS A 12 -12.72 -1.65 -18.09
C HIS A 12 -12.50 -3.15 -17.90
N GLN A 13 -11.24 -3.55 -17.75
CA GLN A 13 -10.92 -4.88 -17.27
C GLN A 13 -11.61 -5.08 -15.91
N LEU A 14 -12.48 -6.09 -15.81
CA LEU A 14 -13.12 -6.47 -14.55
C LEU A 14 -12.13 -7.11 -13.56
N SER A 15 -10.97 -7.53 -14.07
CA SER A 15 -9.88 -8.19 -13.36
C SER A 15 -8.72 -8.38 -14.34
N GLY A 16 -7.48 -8.26 -13.86
CA GLY A 16 -6.29 -8.58 -14.64
C GLY A 16 -5.27 -7.45 -14.65
N PRO A 17 -4.13 -7.67 -15.32
CA PRO A 17 -3.10 -6.66 -15.42
C PRO A 17 -3.47 -5.52 -16.40
N GLU A 18 -3.39 -4.29 -15.89
CA GLU A 18 -3.39 -3.02 -16.62
C GLU A 18 -1.96 -2.64 -17.03
N ASP A 19 -1.62 -2.81 -18.31
CA ASP A 19 -0.30 -2.46 -18.85
C ASP A 19 -0.13 -0.93 -18.99
N ASP A 20 -1.22 -0.20 -19.25
CA ASP A 20 -1.27 1.27 -19.28
C ASP A 20 -2.43 1.75 -18.40
N PRO A 21 -2.22 1.88 -17.07
CA PRO A 21 -3.31 2.19 -16.13
C PRO A 21 -4.04 3.50 -16.44
N ALA A 22 -3.34 4.51 -16.97
CA ALA A 22 -3.95 5.79 -17.30
C ALA A 22 -4.71 5.72 -18.64
N GLY A 23 -4.10 5.10 -19.66
CA GLY A 23 -4.76 4.85 -20.94
C GLY A 23 -6.01 3.97 -20.82
N ASP A 24 -5.91 2.87 -20.07
CA ASP A 24 -7.00 1.93 -19.79
C ASP A 24 -8.16 2.60 -19.02
N ALA A 25 -7.86 3.64 -18.26
CA ALA A 25 -8.84 4.47 -17.56
C ALA A 25 -9.46 5.59 -18.43
N GLY A 26 -9.10 5.66 -19.72
CA GLY A 26 -9.68 6.59 -20.68
C GLY A 26 -8.92 7.89 -20.87
N HIS A 27 -7.64 7.96 -20.47
CA HIS A 27 -6.76 9.10 -20.73
C HIS A 27 -5.87 8.80 -21.94
N PRO A 28 -6.23 9.22 -23.18
CA PRO A 28 -5.58 8.75 -24.41
C PRO A 28 -4.13 9.22 -24.60
N ASP A 29 -3.77 10.37 -24.01
CA ASP A 29 -2.43 10.95 -24.06
C ASP A 29 -2.03 11.39 -22.64
N PRO A 30 -1.86 10.45 -21.69
CA PRO A 30 -1.59 10.81 -20.31
C PRO A 30 -0.15 11.32 -20.16
N PRO A 31 0.12 12.22 -19.20
CA PRO A 31 1.49 12.48 -18.78
C PRO A 31 2.17 11.20 -18.26
N PRO A 32 3.52 11.16 -18.16
CA PRO A 32 4.21 10.03 -17.55
C PRO A 32 3.63 9.71 -16.17
N ARG A 33 3.41 8.42 -15.88
CA ARG A 33 2.95 7.98 -14.56
C ARG A 33 3.88 8.54 -13.50
N THR A 34 3.31 9.19 -12.49
CA THR A 34 4.09 9.77 -11.39
C THR A 34 3.97 8.90 -10.15
N GLY A 35 4.95 9.04 -9.26
CA GLY A 35 4.99 8.23 -8.05
C GLY A 35 5.81 8.81 -6.91
N PHE A 36 5.89 8.05 -5.83
CA PHE A 36 6.81 8.28 -4.73
C PHE A 36 7.88 7.19 -4.67
N PHE A 37 9.11 7.61 -4.43
CA PHE A 37 10.17 6.74 -3.91
C PHE A 37 10.48 7.18 -2.49
N THR A 38 10.29 6.28 -1.51
CA THR A 38 10.62 6.56 -0.11
C THR A 38 11.88 5.82 0.31
N ASP A 39 12.99 6.55 0.48
CA ASP A 39 14.24 6.01 1.03
C ASP A 39 14.21 6.06 2.57
N THR A 40 13.97 4.91 3.20
CA THR A 40 13.93 4.83 4.68
C THR A 40 15.31 4.99 5.32
N SER A 41 16.41 4.85 4.57
CA SER A 41 17.77 5.00 5.10
C SER A 41 18.12 6.42 5.52
N VAL A 42 17.41 7.41 4.99
CA VAL A 42 17.59 8.84 5.29
C VAL A 42 16.37 9.46 5.97
N CYS A 43 15.38 8.65 6.34
CA CYS A 43 14.22 9.11 7.10
C CYS A 43 14.65 9.38 8.55
N ILE A 44 14.40 10.61 9.02
CA ILE A 44 14.74 11.03 10.39
C ILE A 44 13.53 11.04 11.34
N GLY A 45 12.39 10.51 10.91
CA GLY A 45 11.19 10.43 11.76
C GLY A 45 10.54 11.79 12.12
N CYS A 46 10.88 12.89 11.45
CA CYS A 46 10.46 14.24 11.87
C CYS A 46 8.94 14.53 11.81
N LYS A 47 8.14 13.64 11.22
CA LYS A 47 6.69 13.79 10.98
C LYS A 47 6.26 15.03 10.18
N ALA A 48 7.19 15.78 9.57
CA ALA A 48 6.87 16.94 8.73
C ALA A 48 5.94 16.56 7.56
N CYS A 49 6.10 15.35 7.02
CA CYS A 49 5.26 14.83 5.95
C CYS A 49 3.82 14.54 6.37
N GLU A 50 3.57 14.14 7.64
CA GLU A 50 2.22 13.97 8.18
C GLU A 50 1.53 15.33 8.32
N VAL A 51 2.24 16.31 8.92
CA VAL A 51 1.73 17.67 9.15
C VAL A 51 1.41 18.37 7.83
N ALA A 52 2.32 18.31 6.85
CA ALA A 52 2.10 18.90 5.53
C ALA A 52 0.93 18.23 4.80
N CYS A 53 0.76 16.91 4.95
CA CYS A 53 -0.38 16.20 4.37
C CYS A 53 -1.71 16.69 4.97
N LYS A 54 -1.78 16.80 6.31
CA LYS A 54 -2.98 17.27 7.01
C LYS A 54 -3.30 18.73 6.70
N GLU A 55 -2.29 19.59 6.73
CA GLU A 55 -2.43 21.03 6.46
C GLU A 55 -2.98 21.27 5.05
N TRP A 56 -2.37 20.64 4.04
CA TRP A 56 -2.78 20.82 2.66
C TRP A 56 -4.19 20.30 2.38
N ASN A 57 -4.50 19.09 2.86
CA ASN A 57 -5.76 18.42 2.57
C ASN A 57 -6.87 18.75 3.58
N ALA A 58 -6.63 19.65 4.54
CA ALA A 58 -7.52 19.94 5.66
C ALA A 58 -8.05 18.67 6.37
N VAL A 59 -7.19 17.65 6.50
CA VAL A 59 -7.56 16.38 7.12
C VAL A 59 -7.75 16.60 8.62
N PRO A 60 -8.83 16.09 9.24
CA PRO A 60 -9.07 16.24 10.66
C PRO A 60 -7.90 15.75 11.53
N ASP A 61 -7.79 16.28 12.74
CA ASP A 61 -6.87 15.74 13.75
C ASP A 61 -7.32 14.35 14.23
N ASP A 62 -6.37 13.54 14.70
CA ASP A 62 -6.64 12.24 15.33
C ASP A 62 -6.71 12.35 16.87
N GLY A 63 -6.79 13.58 17.40
CA GLY A 63 -6.59 13.90 18.80
C GLY A 63 -5.11 13.93 19.24
N MET A 64 -4.90 14.09 20.55
CA MET A 64 -3.57 14.16 21.19
C MET A 64 -3.36 12.97 22.15
N THR A 65 -3.49 11.75 21.63
CA THR A 65 -3.30 10.55 22.45
C THR A 65 -1.85 10.08 22.40
N LEU A 66 -1.17 10.11 23.54
CA LEU A 66 0.13 9.47 23.71
C LEU A 66 -0.08 7.99 24.06
N THR A 67 0.35 7.10 23.18
CA THR A 67 0.24 5.64 23.39
C THR A 67 1.11 5.15 24.55
N GLY A 68 2.17 5.88 24.87
CA GLY A 68 3.17 5.49 25.86
C GLY A 68 4.09 4.36 25.42
N MET A 69 3.95 3.88 24.17
CA MET A 69 4.69 2.73 23.64
C MET A 69 5.75 3.11 22.60
N SER A 70 5.58 4.26 21.94
CA SER A 70 6.47 4.74 20.88
C SER A 70 6.37 6.27 20.76
N TYR A 71 7.32 6.88 20.04
CA TYR A 71 7.20 8.26 19.54
C TYR A 71 6.11 8.40 18.47
N ASP A 72 5.57 7.27 18.00
CA ASP A 72 4.41 7.25 17.15
C ASP A 72 3.11 7.56 17.91
N ASN A 73 2.55 8.73 17.61
CA ASN A 73 1.28 9.24 18.14
C ASN A 73 0.08 9.03 17.20
N THR A 74 0.31 8.72 15.92
CA THR A 74 -0.76 8.50 14.92
C THR A 74 -1.05 7.01 14.72
N GLN A 75 -0.13 6.13 15.11
CA GLN A 75 -0.22 4.67 15.18
C GLN A 75 -0.31 3.94 13.83
N ALA A 76 -1.19 4.40 12.94
CA ALA A 76 -1.38 3.79 11.64
C ALA A 76 -1.95 4.79 10.63
N LEU A 77 -1.92 4.39 9.36
CA LEU A 77 -2.74 5.03 8.34
C LEU A 77 -4.22 4.82 8.64
N GLY A 78 -5.04 5.79 8.27
CA GLY A 78 -6.47 5.75 8.50
C GLY A 78 -7.21 6.91 7.86
N ALA A 79 -8.50 7.03 8.16
CA ALA A 79 -9.37 8.02 7.50
C ALA A 79 -8.98 9.49 7.81
N SER A 80 -8.23 9.71 8.88
CA SER A 80 -7.70 11.02 9.30
C SER A 80 -6.16 11.09 9.29
N THR A 81 -5.46 10.01 8.89
CA THR A 81 -4.00 9.98 8.76
C THR A 81 -3.63 9.32 7.44
N TRP A 82 -3.45 10.13 6.38
CA TRP A 82 -3.21 9.62 5.02
C TRP A 82 -1.75 9.35 4.70
N ARG A 83 -0.85 9.85 5.55
CA ARG A 83 0.56 9.54 5.60
C ARG A 83 0.93 9.40 7.07
N HIS A 84 1.71 8.38 7.39
CA HIS A 84 2.07 7.98 8.75
C HIS A 84 3.58 7.78 8.85
N VAL A 85 4.18 8.05 10.01
CA VAL A 85 5.59 7.81 10.28
C VAL A 85 5.70 6.85 11.46
N ALA A 86 6.20 5.65 11.17
CA ALA A 86 6.50 4.62 12.15
C ALA A 86 7.91 4.79 12.72
N PHE A 87 8.03 4.53 14.02
CA PHE A 87 9.29 4.43 14.76
C PHE A 87 9.43 2.99 15.24
N ILE A 88 10.36 2.25 14.66
CA ILE A 88 10.49 0.80 14.86
C ILE A 88 11.83 0.51 15.54
N GLU A 89 11.76 0.00 16.77
CA GLU A 89 12.92 -0.47 17.52
C GLU A 89 13.15 -1.95 17.24
N GLU A 90 14.24 -2.27 16.57
CA GLU A 90 14.60 -3.63 16.20
C GLU A 90 15.92 -4.03 16.87
N ARG A 91 15.94 -5.20 17.51
CA ARG A 91 17.18 -5.79 18.02
C ARG A 91 17.76 -6.72 16.97
N VAL A 92 18.92 -6.37 16.43
CA VAL A 92 19.62 -7.18 15.44
C VAL A 92 20.72 -7.97 16.14
N ALA A 93 20.76 -9.29 15.94
CA ALA A 93 21.82 -10.12 16.49
C ALA A 93 23.19 -9.61 16.02
N GLU A 94 24.15 -9.46 16.94
CA GLU A 94 25.47 -8.91 16.63
C GLU A 94 26.11 -9.68 15.47
N ARG A 95 26.50 -8.97 14.40
CA ARG A 95 27.41 -9.52 13.40
C ARG A 95 28.76 -9.77 14.09
N PRO A 96 29.37 -10.96 13.97
CA PRO A 96 30.76 -11.09 14.34
C PRO A 96 31.60 -10.28 13.35
N THR A 97 32.34 -9.27 13.85
CA THR A 97 33.18 -8.25 13.15
C THR A 97 32.41 -6.97 12.75
N GLU A 98 32.82 -5.73 13.04
CA GLU A 98 34.06 -5.10 13.54
C GLU A 98 33.72 -4.08 14.65
N ALA A 99 34.73 -3.61 15.39
CA ALA A 99 34.59 -2.68 16.51
C ALA A 99 33.73 -1.45 16.18
N SER A 100 32.72 -1.17 17.02
CA SER A 100 31.92 0.04 16.93
C SER A 100 32.82 1.28 16.85
N PRO A 101 32.55 2.24 15.96
CA PRO A 101 33.30 3.49 15.93
C PRO A 101 33.21 4.21 17.28
N PRO A 102 34.26 4.91 17.72
CA PRO A 102 34.23 5.65 18.97
C PRO A 102 33.08 6.65 18.96
N ALA A 103 32.36 6.75 20.09
CA ALA A 103 31.30 7.73 20.24
C ALA A 103 31.88 9.15 20.00
N PRO A 104 31.23 10.01 19.19
CA PRO A 104 31.60 11.40 19.05
C PRO A 104 31.57 12.10 20.41
N ASP A 105 32.62 12.87 20.70
CA ASP A 105 32.74 13.69 21.89
C ASP A 105 31.54 14.65 22.01
N GLY A 106 30.98 14.77 23.22
CA GLY A 106 29.94 15.76 23.55
C GLY A 106 28.51 15.23 23.65
N ARG A 107 28.29 13.91 23.64
CA ARG A 107 26.98 13.34 24.01
C ARG A 107 26.74 13.63 25.50
N THR A 108 25.63 14.29 25.82
CA THR A 108 25.14 14.34 27.19
C THR A 108 24.78 12.92 27.61
N GLU A 109 25.50 12.35 28.57
CA GLU A 109 25.13 11.08 29.18
C GLU A 109 23.77 11.27 29.86
N LEU A 110 22.71 10.75 29.24
CA LEU A 110 21.44 10.60 29.91
C LEU A 110 21.62 9.53 30.99
N PRO A 111 21.25 9.79 32.25
CA PRO A 111 21.27 8.77 33.28
C PRO A 111 20.17 7.76 32.95
N LEU A 112 20.50 6.75 32.13
CA LEU A 112 19.73 5.53 32.07
C LEU A 112 19.74 4.95 33.49
N ALA A 113 18.54 4.68 33.99
CA ALA A 113 18.31 4.27 35.37
C ALA A 113 19.27 3.14 35.76
N ASP A 114 19.93 3.38 36.91
CA ASP A 114 20.75 2.49 37.72
C ASP A 114 20.73 1.00 37.29
N ALA A 115 21.83 0.55 36.69
CA ALA A 115 22.09 -0.85 36.31
C ALA A 115 22.38 -1.74 37.54
N SER A 116 21.61 -1.57 38.62
CA SER A 116 21.68 -2.38 39.84
C SER A 116 20.35 -3.08 40.20
N GLY A 117 19.31 -2.91 39.39
CA GLY A 117 18.12 -3.77 39.41
C GLY A 117 18.34 -5.00 38.54
N ALA A 118 18.37 -6.20 39.14
CA ALA A 118 18.54 -7.47 38.45
C ALA A 118 17.65 -7.59 37.20
N ALA A 119 18.27 -7.48 36.01
CA ALA A 119 17.62 -7.85 34.76
C ALA A 119 17.27 -9.34 34.81
N PRO A 120 16.07 -9.76 34.36
CA PRO A 120 15.78 -11.17 34.21
C PRO A 120 16.80 -11.76 33.25
N SER A 121 17.42 -12.87 33.69
CA SER A 121 18.42 -13.62 32.94
C SER A 121 17.83 -14.20 31.66
N GLY A 122 17.87 -13.41 30.59
CA GLY A 122 17.77 -13.83 29.20
C GLY A 122 18.86 -13.08 28.45
N SER A 123 19.82 -13.79 27.88
CA SER A 123 20.88 -13.21 27.07
C SER A 123 20.28 -12.58 25.80
N ASP A 124 19.96 -11.30 25.86
CA ASP A 124 19.38 -10.54 24.75
C ASP A 124 20.39 -9.52 24.21
N SER A 125 21.51 -10.06 23.70
CA SER A 125 22.70 -9.33 23.24
C SER A 125 22.64 -9.03 21.74
N GLY A 126 21.82 -8.06 21.35
CA GLY A 126 21.75 -7.54 19.98
C GLY A 126 21.94 -6.02 19.94
N GLU A 127 22.47 -5.50 18.83
CA GLU A 127 22.54 -4.07 18.56
C GLU A 127 21.12 -3.52 18.34
N LEU A 128 20.78 -2.41 19.01
CA LEU A 128 19.50 -1.72 18.81
C LEU A 128 19.57 -0.88 17.53
N ARG A 129 18.76 -1.24 16.54
CA ARG A 129 18.55 -0.48 15.31
C ARG A 129 17.23 0.28 15.41
N TRP A 130 17.26 1.57 15.14
CA TRP A 130 16.05 2.40 15.09
C TRP A 130 15.70 2.71 13.63
N LEU A 131 14.60 2.13 13.15
CA LEU A 131 14.13 2.31 11.78
C LEU A 131 12.97 3.32 11.77
N MET A 132 13.08 4.30 10.88
CA MET A 132 12.03 5.29 10.63
C MET A 132 11.45 5.06 9.25
N SER A 133 10.13 4.98 9.13
CA SER A 133 9.47 4.76 7.84
C SER A 133 8.25 5.61 7.70
N SER A 134 8.14 6.35 6.58
CA SER A 134 6.94 7.12 6.28
C SER A 134 6.04 6.37 5.31
N ASP A 135 4.95 5.79 5.83
CA ASP A 135 4.00 5.00 5.06
C ASP A 135 2.89 5.84 4.42
N VAL A 136 2.31 5.35 3.31
CA VAL A 136 1.26 5.99 2.50
C VAL A 136 0.49 4.97 1.66
N CYS A 137 -0.66 5.38 1.09
CA CYS A 137 -1.29 4.61 0.01
C CYS A 137 -0.29 4.33 -1.12
N LYS A 138 -0.30 3.09 -1.61
CA LYS A 138 0.65 2.60 -2.60
C LYS A 138 0.33 2.97 -4.05
N HIS A 139 -0.89 3.42 -4.33
CA HIS A 139 -1.35 3.72 -5.70
C HIS A 139 -0.98 2.59 -6.69
N CYS A 140 -1.29 1.36 -6.28
CA CYS A 140 -1.00 0.11 -6.99
C CYS A 140 -1.41 0.17 -8.45
N THR A 141 -0.63 -0.42 -9.36
CA THR A 141 -0.99 -0.54 -10.77
C THR A 141 -2.34 -1.26 -10.88
N HIS A 142 -2.45 -2.45 -10.31
CA HIS A 142 -3.72 -3.17 -10.19
C HIS A 142 -4.33 -2.88 -8.81
N ALA A 143 -5.32 -2.01 -8.78
CA ALA A 143 -5.85 -1.47 -7.54
C ALA A 143 -7.14 -2.17 -7.13
N ALA A 144 -7.04 -3.19 -6.28
CA ALA A 144 -8.20 -3.92 -5.78
C ALA A 144 -9.31 -3.02 -5.19
N CYS A 145 -8.93 -1.91 -4.54
CA CYS A 145 -9.88 -0.94 -3.99
C CYS A 145 -10.75 -0.26 -5.08
N LEU A 146 -10.19 -0.03 -6.27
CA LEU A 146 -10.89 0.49 -7.44
C LEU A 146 -11.84 -0.57 -7.99
N ASP A 147 -11.36 -1.80 -8.18
CA ASP A 147 -12.13 -2.90 -8.75
C ASP A 147 -13.42 -3.22 -7.98
N VAL A 148 -13.36 -3.14 -6.64
CA VAL A 148 -14.50 -3.49 -5.77
C VAL A 148 -15.44 -2.31 -5.51
N CYS A 149 -15.13 -1.11 -6.00
CA CYS A 149 -15.91 0.09 -5.71
C CYS A 149 -17.22 0.10 -6.52
N PRO A 150 -18.40 -0.09 -5.90
CA PRO A 150 -19.65 -0.24 -6.65
C PRO A 150 -20.18 1.09 -7.21
N THR A 151 -19.69 2.23 -6.70
CA THR A 151 -20.14 3.57 -7.11
C THR A 151 -19.24 4.21 -8.14
N GLY A 152 -18.04 3.66 -8.39
CA GLY A 152 -17.00 4.33 -9.16
C GLY A 152 -16.38 5.55 -8.45
N SER A 153 -16.54 5.68 -7.12
CA SER A 153 -15.89 6.77 -6.38
C SER A 153 -14.37 6.65 -6.39
N LEU A 154 -13.83 5.43 -6.44
CA LEU A 154 -12.41 5.20 -6.64
C LEU A 154 -12.12 5.16 -8.13
N PHE A 155 -11.17 5.97 -8.60
CA PHE A 155 -10.83 6.08 -10.01
C PHE A 155 -9.33 6.29 -10.22
N ARG A 156 -8.88 6.07 -11.45
CA ARG A 156 -7.52 6.33 -11.90
C ARG A 156 -7.43 7.71 -12.55
N THR A 157 -6.43 8.48 -12.16
CA THR A 157 -6.11 9.78 -12.78
C THR A 157 -5.23 9.59 -14.00
N GLU A 158 -5.08 10.66 -14.78
CA GLU A 158 -4.14 10.79 -15.88
C GLU A 158 -2.67 10.62 -15.45
N PHE A 159 -2.37 10.78 -14.16
CA PHE A 159 -1.03 10.58 -13.59
C PHE A 159 -0.78 9.12 -13.15
N GLY A 160 -1.73 8.22 -13.40
CA GLY A 160 -1.69 6.82 -12.96
C GLY A 160 -1.92 6.63 -11.45
N THR A 161 -2.46 7.65 -10.77
CA THR A 161 -2.73 7.60 -9.32
C THR A 161 -4.18 7.16 -9.06
N VAL A 162 -4.40 6.37 -8.01
CA VAL A 162 -5.75 6.01 -7.53
C VAL A 162 -6.26 7.07 -6.57
N VAL A 163 -7.47 7.60 -6.77
CA VAL A 163 -8.04 8.68 -5.93
C VAL A 163 -9.49 8.35 -5.53
N VAL A 164 -9.91 8.77 -4.33
CA VAL A 164 -11.32 8.70 -3.90
C VAL A 164 -12.00 10.03 -4.23
N GLN A 165 -13.12 9.99 -4.95
CA GLN A 165 -14.06 11.10 -5.10
C GLN A 165 -15.04 11.07 -3.93
N GLU A 166 -14.82 11.96 -2.98
CA GLU A 166 -15.56 11.97 -1.72
C GLU A 166 -17.04 12.30 -1.92
N ASP A 167 -17.41 13.07 -2.94
CA ASP A 167 -18.80 13.42 -3.26
C ASP A 167 -19.61 12.27 -3.87
N ILE A 168 -18.93 11.27 -4.44
CA ILE A 168 -19.53 10.06 -5.02
C ILE A 168 -19.55 8.89 -4.01
N CYS A 169 -18.65 8.90 -3.04
CA CYS A 169 -18.52 7.82 -2.06
C CYS A 169 -19.79 7.67 -1.22
N ASN A 170 -20.38 6.48 -1.23
CA ASN A 170 -21.57 6.16 -0.44
C ASN A 170 -21.29 5.47 0.90
N GLY A 171 -20.01 5.26 1.26
CA GLY A 171 -19.63 4.62 2.52
C GLY A 171 -19.98 3.13 2.62
N CYS A 172 -19.92 2.36 1.51
CA CYS A 172 -20.14 0.91 1.56
C CYS A 172 -18.97 0.12 2.19
N GLY A 173 -17.76 0.71 2.20
CA GLY A 173 -16.58 0.13 2.83
C GLY A 173 -15.93 -1.05 2.12
N TYR A 174 -16.37 -1.46 0.92
CA TYR A 174 -15.81 -2.63 0.21
C TYR A 174 -14.31 -2.50 -0.09
N CYS A 175 -13.85 -1.28 -0.30
CA CYS A 175 -12.46 -0.95 -0.55
C CYS A 175 -11.54 -1.20 0.66
N VAL A 176 -12.07 -1.16 1.88
CA VAL A 176 -11.30 -1.35 3.13
C VAL A 176 -10.71 -2.76 3.22
N PRO A 177 -11.50 -3.85 3.21
CA PRO A 177 -10.95 -5.21 3.23
C PRO A 177 -10.28 -5.63 1.91
N ALA A 178 -10.56 -4.93 0.80
CA ALA A 178 -9.96 -5.27 -0.49
C ALA A 178 -8.51 -4.79 -0.63
N CYS A 179 -8.11 -3.76 0.12
CA CYS A 179 -6.76 -3.21 0.06
C CYS A 179 -5.75 -4.15 0.72
N PRO A 180 -4.77 -4.71 -0.02
CA PRO A 180 -3.80 -5.64 0.57
C PRO A 180 -2.87 -4.98 1.60
N TYR A 181 -2.76 -3.64 1.57
CA TYR A 181 -1.94 -2.85 2.47
C TYR A 181 -2.71 -2.24 3.65
N GLY A 182 -4.05 -2.34 3.69
CA GLY A 182 -4.86 -1.78 4.79
C GLY A 182 -4.84 -0.25 4.93
N VAL A 183 -4.56 0.50 3.86
CA VAL A 183 -4.31 1.96 3.91
C VAL A 183 -5.53 2.85 3.63
N ILE A 184 -6.70 2.27 3.40
CA ILE A 184 -7.97 2.98 3.17
C ILE A 184 -8.96 2.62 4.26
N GLU A 185 -9.61 3.63 4.84
CA GLU A 185 -10.51 3.45 5.98
C GLU A 185 -11.74 4.36 5.85
N GLN A 186 -12.85 3.95 6.45
CA GLN A 186 -14.05 4.77 6.58
C GLN A 186 -13.97 5.67 7.81
N ARG A 187 -14.27 6.96 7.65
CA ARG A 187 -14.32 7.88 8.78
C ARG A 187 -15.63 7.69 9.54
N PRO A 188 -15.64 7.36 10.85
CA PRO A 188 -16.87 7.02 11.57
C PRO A 188 -17.98 8.09 11.54
N GLY A 189 -17.63 9.38 11.58
CA GLY A 189 -18.60 10.48 11.53
C GLY A 189 -19.09 10.86 10.13
N ASP A 190 -18.35 10.49 9.10
CA ASP A 190 -18.63 10.86 7.70
C ASP A 190 -19.19 9.66 6.91
N GLY A 191 -18.86 8.44 7.33
CA GLY A 191 -19.21 7.18 6.65
C GLY A 191 -18.40 6.94 5.36
N ARG A 192 -17.87 7.99 4.72
CA ARG A 192 -17.06 7.90 3.51
C ARG A 192 -15.66 7.33 3.78
N ALA A 193 -15.08 6.75 2.74
CA ALA A 193 -13.72 6.20 2.77
C ALA A 193 -12.69 7.26 2.36
N PHE A 194 -11.52 7.25 3.02
CA PHE A 194 -10.45 8.20 2.78
C PHE A 194 -9.09 7.51 2.76
N LYS A 195 -8.17 8.06 1.96
CA LYS A 195 -6.78 7.63 1.82
C LYS A 195 -5.98 8.74 1.14
N CYS A 196 -4.66 8.58 1.04
CA CYS A 196 -3.82 9.46 0.23
C CYS A 196 -4.31 9.51 -1.24
N THR A 197 -4.27 10.71 -1.80
CA THR A 197 -4.66 11.05 -3.18
C THR A 197 -3.45 11.37 -4.07
N MET A 198 -2.23 11.16 -3.57
CA MET A 198 -0.99 11.69 -4.14
C MET A 198 -1.07 13.21 -4.42
N CYS A 199 -1.88 13.95 -3.66
CA CYS A 199 -2.16 15.36 -3.90
C CYS A 199 -2.58 15.64 -5.35
N TYR A 200 -3.53 14.86 -5.88
CA TYR A 200 -4.00 14.98 -7.27
C TYR A 200 -4.31 16.44 -7.69
N ASP A 201 -4.89 17.22 -6.77
CA ASP A 201 -5.13 18.65 -6.93
C ASP A 201 -3.86 19.49 -7.17
N ARG A 202 -2.75 19.16 -6.49
CA ARG A 202 -1.43 19.76 -6.72
C ARG A 202 -0.84 19.30 -8.06
N LEU A 203 -0.98 18.02 -8.38
CA LEU A 203 -0.45 17.45 -9.62
C LEU A 203 -1.08 18.12 -10.85
N GLY A 204 -2.40 18.33 -10.83
CA GLY A 204 -3.12 19.06 -11.88
C GLY A 204 -2.68 20.52 -12.04
N ALA A 205 -2.04 21.09 -11.02
CA ALA A 205 -1.44 22.43 -11.06
C ALA A 205 0.08 22.42 -11.35
N GLY A 206 0.65 21.27 -11.73
CA GLY A 206 2.08 21.11 -11.99
C GLY A 206 2.95 21.25 -10.73
N GLN A 207 2.39 20.99 -9.55
CA GLN A 207 3.08 21.07 -8.27
C GLN A 207 3.36 19.67 -7.72
N GLU A 208 4.52 19.49 -7.10
CA GLU A 208 4.82 18.28 -6.34
C GLU A 208 3.90 18.14 -5.10
N PRO A 209 3.66 16.90 -4.61
CA PRO A 209 2.86 16.64 -3.42
C PRO A 209 3.40 17.29 -2.14
N ALA A 210 2.52 17.71 -1.24
CA ALA A 210 2.87 18.44 -0.02
C ALA A 210 3.85 17.67 0.88
N CYS A 211 3.68 16.35 1.01
CA CYS A 211 4.56 15.52 1.84
C CYS A 211 5.98 15.36 1.27
N ALA A 212 6.12 15.32 -0.07
CA ALA A 212 7.43 15.26 -0.71
C ALA A 212 8.16 16.60 -0.56
N LYS A 213 7.47 17.71 -0.87
CA LYS A 213 7.97 19.08 -0.69
C LYS A 213 8.47 19.37 0.73
N ALA A 214 7.78 18.85 1.74
CA ALA A 214 8.08 19.11 3.13
C ALA A 214 9.21 18.23 3.70
N CYS A 215 9.68 17.22 2.97
CA CYS A 215 10.66 16.26 3.49
C CYS A 215 12.07 16.91 3.56
N PRO A 216 12.64 17.13 4.76
CA PRO A 216 13.89 17.88 4.90
C PRO A 216 15.13 17.09 4.48
N THR A 217 15.03 15.75 4.42
CA THR A 217 16.13 14.85 4.09
C THR A 217 16.00 14.21 2.72
N GLU A 218 15.00 14.62 1.93
CA GLU A 218 14.68 14.00 0.64
C GLU A 218 14.43 12.48 0.72
N SER A 219 14.03 11.99 1.91
CA SER A 219 13.57 10.61 2.10
C SER A 219 12.36 10.31 1.23
N ILE A 220 11.48 11.30 0.99
CA ILE A 220 10.34 11.16 0.09
C ILE A 220 10.67 11.91 -1.20
N GLN A 221 10.87 11.18 -2.28
CA GLN A 221 11.10 11.73 -3.62
C GLN A 221 9.85 11.57 -4.47
N TYR A 222 9.58 12.56 -5.33
CA TYR A 222 8.46 12.57 -6.27
C TYR A 222 8.96 12.80 -7.70
N GLY A 223 8.27 12.24 -8.69
CA GLY A 223 8.59 12.40 -10.10
C GLY A 223 8.00 11.31 -10.99
N PRO A 224 8.45 11.22 -12.26
CA PRO A 224 8.12 10.11 -13.14
C PRO A 224 8.54 8.77 -12.51
N LEU A 225 7.66 7.78 -12.54
CA LEU A 225 7.83 6.52 -11.81
C LEU A 225 9.06 5.73 -12.28
N ASP A 226 9.32 5.70 -13.59
CA ASP A 226 10.45 4.94 -14.14
C ASP A 226 11.79 5.57 -13.74
N GLU A 227 11.89 6.90 -13.76
CA GLU A 227 13.09 7.62 -13.27
C GLU A 227 13.30 7.41 -11.76
N LEU A 228 12.22 7.28 -10.99
CA LEU A 228 12.31 6.97 -9.56
C LEU A 228 12.82 5.53 -9.35
N ARG A 229 12.34 4.56 -10.13
CA ARG A 229 12.78 3.16 -10.07
C ARG A 229 14.28 3.03 -10.37
N GLU A 230 14.76 3.71 -11.41
CA GLU A 230 16.19 3.75 -11.75
C GLU A 230 17.04 4.31 -10.61
N ARG A 231 16.64 5.47 -10.05
CA ARG A 231 17.32 6.08 -8.89
C ARG A 231 17.35 5.14 -7.68
N ALA A 232 16.23 4.48 -7.41
CA ALA A 232 16.10 3.59 -6.27
C ALA A 232 16.96 2.33 -6.42
N ALA A 233 17.05 1.75 -7.63
CA ALA A 233 17.92 0.62 -7.91
C ALA A 233 19.40 0.98 -7.66
N ALA A 234 19.84 2.12 -8.17
CA ALA A 234 21.20 2.63 -7.93
C ALA A 234 21.46 2.89 -6.44
N ARG A 235 20.47 3.39 -5.69
CA ARG A 235 20.59 3.62 -4.24
C ARG A 235 20.71 2.31 -3.46
N VAL A 236 19.99 1.26 -3.87
CA VAL A 236 20.12 -0.07 -3.26
C VAL A 236 21.51 -0.65 -3.52
N GLU A 237 22.01 -0.60 -4.76
CA GLU A 237 23.36 -1.05 -5.09
C GLU A 237 24.41 -0.32 -4.24
N GLN A 238 24.31 1.00 -4.14
CA GLN A 238 25.19 1.80 -3.29
C GLN A 238 25.17 1.34 -1.82
N LEU A 239 24.00 1.13 -1.23
CA LEU A 239 23.89 0.72 0.17
C LEU A 239 24.43 -0.71 0.40
N GLN A 240 24.22 -1.61 -0.56
CA GLN A 240 24.77 -2.96 -0.51
C GLN A 240 26.30 -2.94 -0.56
N ASP A 241 26.89 -2.10 -1.42
CA ASP A 241 28.35 -1.87 -1.49
C ASP A 241 28.91 -1.22 -0.21
N GLU A 242 28.13 -0.36 0.44
CA GLU A 242 28.46 0.27 1.74
C GLU A 242 28.30 -0.69 2.93
N GLY A 243 27.95 -1.96 2.70
CA GLY A 243 27.88 -2.99 3.75
C GLY A 243 26.53 -3.08 4.45
N VAL A 244 25.46 -2.63 3.79
CA VAL A 244 24.05 -2.77 4.22
C VAL A 244 23.35 -3.83 3.35
N PRO A 245 23.66 -5.13 3.52
CA PRO A 245 23.17 -6.20 2.63
C PRO A 245 21.66 -6.42 2.70
N GLY A 246 20.99 -5.91 3.73
CA GLY A 246 19.53 -5.97 3.87
C GLY A 246 18.77 -4.96 3.01
N ALA A 247 19.46 -4.00 2.38
CA ALA A 247 18.85 -2.98 1.55
C ALA A 247 18.13 -3.59 0.35
N ARG A 248 16.86 -3.24 0.16
CA ARG A 248 15.99 -3.78 -0.90
C ARG A 248 14.90 -2.79 -1.29
N LEU A 249 14.35 -2.98 -2.49
CA LEU A 249 13.15 -2.29 -2.92
C LEU A 249 11.90 -3.10 -2.57
N TYR A 250 10.84 -2.40 -2.17
CA TYR A 250 9.53 -2.97 -1.87
C TYR A 250 8.46 -2.23 -2.69
N GLY A 251 7.65 -2.98 -3.45
CA GLY A 251 6.60 -2.46 -4.34
C GLY A 251 7.12 -1.88 -5.66
N ALA A 252 8.41 -2.01 -5.98
CA ALA A 252 8.98 -1.45 -7.22
C ALA A 252 8.74 -2.35 -8.45
N ASP A 253 8.62 -3.66 -8.22
CA ASP A 253 8.59 -4.71 -9.25
C ASP A 253 7.25 -4.68 -10.01
N PRO A 254 7.24 -4.40 -11.33
CA PRO A 254 6.03 -4.42 -12.13
C PRO A 254 5.41 -5.83 -12.28
N ASP A 255 6.17 -6.89 -12.00
CA ASP A 255 5.70 -8.28 -12.10
C ASP A 255 5.18 -8.83 -10.76
N ASP A 256 5.06 -7.98 -9.72
CA ASP A 256 4.53 -8.39 -8.42
C ASP A 256 3.00 -8.63 -8.40
N GLY A 257 2.48 -9.06 -7.25
CA GLY A 257 1.06 -9.39 -7.08
C GLY A 257 0.07 -8.23 -7.27
N VAL A 258 0.56 -6.99 -7.40
CA VAL A 258 -0.24 -5.78 -7.66
C VAL A 258 0.22 -4.99 -8.89
N GLY A 259 1.13 -5.53 -9.70
CA GLY A 259 1.67 -4.88 -10.90
C GLY A 259 2.66 -3.74 -10.59
N GLY A 260 3.23 -3.74 -9.40
CA GLY A 260 4.03 -2.66 -8.84
C GLY A 260 3.21 -1.49 -8.29
N ASP A 261 3.87 -0.68 -7.47
CA ASP A 261 3.27 0.43 -6.74
C ASP A 261 3.65 1.78 -7.34
N GLY A 262 2.69 2.71 -7.32
CA GLY A 262 2.96 4.14 -7.57
C GLY A 262 3.68 4.81 -6.38
N ALA A 263 3.70 4.20 -5.20
CA ALA A 263 4.51 4.62 -4.08
C ALA A 263 5.24 3.40 -3.49
N PHE A 264 6.55 3.35 -3.70
CA PHE A 264 7.41 2.23 -3.36
C PHE A 264 8.58 2.67 -2.46
N PHE A 265 9.28 1.72 -1.86
CA PHE A 265 10.17 1.97 -0.71
C PHE A 265 11.52 1.31 -0.87
N LEU A 266 12.57 1.96 -0.36
CA LEU A 266 13.81 1.28 0.01
C LEU A 266 13.74 0.93 1.48
N LEU A 267 13.85 -0.36 1.80
CA LEU A 267 13.80 -0.91 3.15
C LEU A 267 15.19 -1.41 3.57
N LEU A 268 15.51 -1.29 4.86
CA LEU A 268 16.75 -1.78 5.47
C LEU A 268 16.58 -3.12 6.23
N ALA A 269 15.35 -3.61 6.26
CA ALA A 269 14.93 -4.84 6.91
C ALA A 269 13.84 -5.53 6.06
N GLU A 270 13.39 -6.70 6.51
CA GLU A 270 12.25 -7.38 5.89
C GLU A 270 10.97 -6.51 5.98
N PRO A 271 10.09 -6.53 4.97
CA PRO A 271 8.85 -5.72 4.94
C PRO A 271 8.01 -5.84 6.22
N GLU A 272 7.96 -7.02 6.82
CA GLU A 272 7.19 -7.31 8.03
C GLU A 272 7.67 -6.51 9.25
N VAL A 273 8.96 -6.15 9.31
CA VAL A 273 9.51 -5.28 10.35
C VAL A 273 8.85 -3.90 10.30
N TYR A 274 8.44 -3.46 9.10
CA TYR A 274 7.72 -2.21 8.87
C TYR A 274 6.20 -2.36 8.94
N GLY A 275 5.68 -3.56 9.24
CA GLY A 275 4.24 -3.85 9.19
C GLY A 275 3.69 -3.97 7.76
N LEU A 276 4.57 -4.10 6.75
CA LEU A 276 4.18 -4.26 5.36
C LEU A 276 3.97 -5.74 5.02
N PRO A 277 2.97 -6.10 4.19
CA PRO A 277 2.78 -7.48 3.74
C PRO A 277 3.95 -7.89 2.83
N PRO A 278 4.56 -9.08 3.01
CA PRO A 278 5.73 -9.49 2.22
C PRO A 278 5.41 -9.74 0.74
N ASP A 279 4.21 -10.24 0.45
CA ASP A 279 3.74 -10.55 -0.91
C ASP A 279 2.29 -10.05 -1.07
N PRO A 280 2.10 -8.73 -1.29
CA PRO A 280 0.78 -8.16 -1.49
C PRO A 280 0.18 -8.65 -2.81
N GLN A 281 -1.06 -9.11 -2.76
CA GLN A 281 -1.78 -9.64 -3.91
C GLN A 281 -3.11 -8.91 -4.08
N VAL A 282 -3.46 -8.62 -5.32
CA VAL A 282 -4.79 -8.07 -5.65
C VAL A 282 -5.88 -9.06 -5.25
N THR A 283 -6.80 -8.62 -4.39
CA THR A 283 -7.87 -9.49 -3.86
C THR A 283 -8.89 -9.91 -4.94
N THR A 284 -8.93 -9.21 -6.08
CA THR A 284 -9.77 -9.53 -7.24
C THR A 284 -9.11 -10.48 -8.25
N ARG A 285 -7.83 -10.83 -8.07
CA ARG A 285 -7.05 -11.69 -9.01
C ARG A 285 -7.76 -13.01 -9.33
N ASP A 286 -8.30 -13.66 -8.31
CA ASP A 286 -8.87 -15.00 -8.44
C ASP A 286 -10.37 -14.98 -8.80
N LEU A 287 -10.99 -13.80 -8.95
CA LEU A 287 -12.42 -13.67 -9.26
C LEU A 287 -12.84 -14.45 -10.52
N PRO A 288 -12.12 -14.41 -11.66
CA PRO A 288 -12.50 -15.18 -12.84
C PRO A 288 -12.51 -16.69 -12.59
N ALA A 289 -11.55 -17.20 -11.82
CA ALA A 289 -11.48 -18.61 -11.46
C ALA A 289 -12.63 -18.99 -10.51
N MET A 290 -12.88 -18.16 -9.49
CA MET A 290 -13.98 -18.35 -8.55
C MET A 290 -15.34 -18.41 -9.27
N TRP A 291 -15.60 -17.49 -10.21
CA TRP A 291 -16.85 -17.49 -10.99
C TRP A 291 -16.98 -18.72 -11.90
N LYS A 292 -15.88 -19.20 -12.50
CA LYS A 292 -15.87 -20.47 -13.25
C LYS A 292 -16.25 -21.65 -12.36
N HIS A 293 -15.68 -21.73 -11.17
CA HIS A 293 -16.00 -22.80 -10.21
C HIS A 293 -17.46 -22.71 -9.70
N ALA A 294 -17.94 -21.50 -9.41
CA ALA A 294 -19.33 -21.28 -9.02
C ALA A 294 -20.32 -21.69 -10.12
N ALA A 295 -20.04 -21.33 -11.38
CA ALA A 295 -20.84 -21.74 -12.52
C ALA A 295 -20.85 -23.26 -12.70
N LEU A 296 -19.69 -23.92 -12.58
CA LEU A 296 -19.59 -25.38 -12.65
C LEU A 296 -20.39 -26.06 -11.53
N ALA A 297 -20.33 -25.53 -10.30
CA ALA A 297 -21.10 -26.04 -9.18
C ALA A 297 -22.62 -25.85 -9.37
N ALA A 298 -23.05 -24.70 -9.88
CA ALA A 298 -24.46 -24.45 -10.19
C ALA A 298 -24.98 -25.40 -11.29
N LEU A 299 -24.18 -25.64 -12.34
CA LEU A 299 -24.51 -26.57 -13.41
C LEU A 299 -24.61 -28.01 -12.90
N SER A 300 -23.67 -28.44 -12.05
CA SER A 300 -23.68 -29.81 -11.50
C SER A 300 -24.87 -30.04 -10.57
N LEU A 301 -25.21 -29.06 -9.72
CA LEU A 301 -26.42 -29.09 -8.88
C LEU A 301 -27.69 -29.16 -9.74
N THR A 302 -27.79 -28.32 -10.77
CA THR A 302 -28.95 -28.29 -11.68
C THR A 302 -29.10 -29.62 -12.43
N ALA A 303 -28.00 -30.17 -12.95
CA ALA A 303 -28.00 -31.46 -13.63
C ALA A 303 -28.37 -32.61 -12.67
N GLY A 304 -27.86 -32.61 -11.45
CA GLY A 304 -28.22 -33.58 -10.41
C GLY A 304 -29.70 -33.52 -10.04
N CYS A 305 -30.25 -32.31 -9.86
CA CYS A 305 -31.68 -32.09 -9.66
C CYS A 305 -32.50 -32.60 -10.85
N ALA A 306 -32.14 -32.26 -12.09
CA ALA A 306 -32.87 -32.74 -13.27
C ALA A 306 -32.82 -34.28 -13.39
N ALA A 307 -31.66 -34.88 -13.14
CA ALA A 307 -31.47 -36.33 -13.18
C ALA A 307 -32.32 -37.05 -12.11
N SER A 308 -32.48 -36.47 -10.91
CA SER A 308 -33.28 -37.09 -9.85
C SER A 308 -34.77 -37.20 -10.21
N PHE A 309 -35.30 -36.30 -11.04
CA PHE A 309 -36.66 -36.38 -11.57
C PHE A 309 -36.77 -37.21 -12.86
N ALA A 310 -35.76 -37.13 -13.74
CA ALA A 310 -35.79 -37.80 -15.04
C ALA A 310 -35.49 -39.32 -14.94
N LEU A 311 -34.55 -39.73 -14.08
CA LEU A 311 -34.15 -41.14 -13.95
C LEU A 311 -35.31 -42.04 -13.50
N PRO A 312 -36.09 -41.71 -12.45
CA PRO A 312 -37.25 -42.54 -12.05
C PRO A 312 -38.32 -42.62 -13.14
N ALA A 313 -38.55 -41.56 -13.92
CA ALA A 313 -39.50 -41.56 -15.02
C ALA A 313 -39.07 -42.49 -16.17
N LEU A 314 -37.76 -42.60 -16.42
CA LEU A 314 -37.18 -43.53 -17.39
C LEU A 314 -37.27 -45.00 -16.89
N PHE A 315 -36.96 -45.26 -15.62
CA PHE A 315 -37.07 -46.60 -15.03
C PHE A 315 -38.52 -47.11 -14.98
N ARG A 316 -39.49 -46.23 -14.75
CA ARG A 316 -40.92 -46.59 -14.71
C ARG A 316 -41.48 -47.00 -16.08
N LYS A 317 -40.87 -46.55 -17.19
CA LYS A 317 -41.22 -46.97 -18.56
C LYS A 317 -40.60 -48.32 -18.97
N GLY A 318 -39.53 -48.76 -18.32
CA GLY A 318 -38.81 -50.00 -18.65
C GLY A 318 -39.29 -51.28 -17.94
N GLY A 319 -39.98 -51.16 -16.80
CA GLY A 319 -40.42 -52.29 -15.97
C GLY A 319 -41.77 -52.92 -16.35
N GLY A 320 -42.34 -52.56 -17.50
CA GLY A 320 -43.59 -53.13 -18.00
C GLY A 320 -43.36 -54.17 -19.10
N ARG A 321 -42.91 -55.37 -18.72
CA ARG A 321 -43.06 -56.62 -19.49
C ARG A 321 -43.25 -57.77 -18.53
#